data_AF-A0A179HRS3-F1
#
_entry.id   AF-A0A179HRS3-F1
#
_cell.length_a   1.000
_cell.length_b   1.000
_cell.length_c   1.000
_cell.angle_alpha   90.00
_cell.angle_beta   90.00
_cell.angle_gamma   90.00
#
_symmetry.space_group_name_H-M   'P 1'
#
loop_
_entity.id
_entity.type
_entity.pdbx_description
1 polymer ?
#
loop_
_entity_poly.entity_id
_entity_poly.type
_entity_poly.pdbx_seq_one_letter_code
_entity_poly.pdbx_strand_id
1 'polypeptide(L)'
;MPSDQGAQTGIILTTALATFVTGWLFGVFTTRGYLISPGLAEERRRFHRDPVESDESDVDEDDTLLDHAPNWANGVQADRRQGLRVGAGAAAAAPGIVDNGEECKLVLVVRTDLGMTKGKIAAQCSHATLACFKALSRAAPDSPQRKVLSRWEKLGQAKIAVQVKGQDEMLELRRRARALGLTAEVIQDAGRTQIEAGSMTVLGVGPAPKSLVDQVTGHLKLL
;
A
#
# COMPACT_ATOMS: atom_id res chain seq x y z
N MET A 1 -56.59 23.14 32.36
CA MET A 1 -55.90 24.38 31.98
C MET A 1 -55.50 24.25 30.52
N PRO A 2 -56.11 25.00 29.58
CA PRO A 2 -55.74 24.91 28.18
C PRO A 2 -54.31 25.44 28.02
N SER A 3 -53.43 24.62 27.44
CA SER A 3 -52.07 25.03 27.08
C SER A 3 -52.15 26.18 26.09
N ASP A 4 -51.52 27.30 26.41
CA ASP A 4 -51.47 28.48 25.56
C ASP A 4 -50.64 28.18 24.30
N GLN A 5 -51.33 27.66 23.27
CA GLN A 5 -50.73 27.21 22.01
C GLN A 5 -49.94 28.33 21.32
N GLY A 6 -50.30 29.60 21.56
CA GLY A 6 -49.58 30.75 21.04
C GLY A 6 -48.18 30.89 21.63
N ALA A 7 -48.03 30.71 22.95
CA ALA A 7 -46.74 30.77 23.63
C ALA A 7 -45.80 29.64 23.17
N GLN A 8 -46.32 28.42 23.03
CA GLN A 8 -45.54 27.27 22.59
C GLN A 8 -45.06 27.42 21.14
N THR A 9 -45.92 27.94 20.26
CA THR A 9 -45.58 28.21 18.86
C THR A 9 -44.52 29.31 18.74
N GLY A 10 -44.61 30.35 19.57
CA GLY A 10 -43.60 31.42 19.63
C GLY A 10 -42.22 30.92 20.06
N ILE A 11 -42.15 30.02 21.05
CA ILE A 11 -40.90 29.41 21.50
C ILE A 11 -40.26 28.56 20.40
N ILE A 12 -41.07 27.78 19.66
CA ILE A 12 -40.58 26.92 18.57
C ILE A 12 -40.00 27.78 17.45
N LEU A 13 -40.72 28.83 17.02
CA LEU A 13 -40.26 29.72 15.94
C LEU A 13 -38.98 30.47 16.30
N THR A 14 -38.88 30.99 17.52
CA THR A 14 -37.68 31.72 17.97
C THR A 14 -36.47 30.81 18.10
N THR A 15 -36.66 29.58 18.61
CA THR A 15 -35.57 28.59 18.72
C THR A 15 -35.10 28.10 17.36
N ALA A 16 -36.03 27.88 16.42
CA ALA A 16 -35.71 27.49 15.03
C ALA A 16 -34.95 28.61 14.31
N LEU A 17 -35.34 29.87 14.49
CA LEU A 17 -34.65 31.01 13.91
C LEU A 17 -33.24 31.17 14.50
N ALA A 18 -33.12 31.08 15.82
CA ALA A 18 -31.84 31.19 16.50
C ALA A 18 -30.87 30.10 16.02
N THR A 19 -31.29 28.83 16.04
CA THR A 19 -30.46 27.70 15.59
C THR A 19 -30.06 27.81 14.12
N PHE A 20 -30.95 28.28 13.26
CA PHE A 20 -30.65 28.51 11.85
C PHE A 20 -29.60 29.61 11.64
N VAL A 21 -29.75 30.75 12.31
CA VAL A 21 -28.80 31.87 12.18
C VAL A 21 -27.42 31.48 12.71
N THR A 22 -27.35 30.81 13.87
CA THR A 22 -26.07 30.39 14.44
C THR A 22 -25.39 29.34 13.56
N GLY A 23 -26.14 28.37 13.02
CA GLY A 23 -25.62 27.37 12.09
C GLY A 23 -25.13 27.96 10.77
N TRP A 24 -25.86 28.93 10.22
CA TRP A 24 -25.48 29.63 8.99
C TRP A 24 -24.21 30.46 9.18
N LEU A 25 -24.12 31.23 10.29
CA LEU A 25 -22.92 32.00 10.62
C LEU A 25 -21.70 31.08 10.84
N PHE A 26 -21.89 29.96 11.53
CA PHE A 26 -20.83 28.97 11.72
C PHE A 26 -20.36 28.39 10.37
N GLY A 27 -21.29 28.01 9.49
CA GLY A 27 -20.96 27.50 8.15
C GLY A 27 -20.25 28.54 7.26
N VAL A 28 -20.64 29.81 7.34
CA VAL A 28 -19.94 30.91 6.64
C VAL A 28 -18.53 31.12 7.21
N PHE A 29 -18.38 31.02 8.53
CA PHE A 29 -17.10 31.13 9.22
C PHE A 29 -16.14 29.98 8.86
N THR A 30 -16.66 28.76 8.72
CA THR A 30 -15.87 27.59 8.32
C THR A 30 -15.46 27.64 6.84
N THR A 31 -16.37 28.04 5.95
CA THR A 31 -16.10 28.11 4.50
C THR A 31 -15.19 29.26 4.10
N ARG A 32 -15.22 30.39 4.83
CA ARG A 32 -14.23 31.48 4.65
C ARG A 32 -12.85 31.17 5.24
N GLY A 33 -12.67 29.98 5.82
CA GLY A 33 -11.36 29.49 6.25
C GLY A 33 -10.86 30.04 7.58
N TYR A 34 -11.69 30.73 8.36
CA TYR A 34 -11.27 31.29 9.66
C TYR A 34 -11.00 30.23 10.75
N LEU A 35 -11.37 28.96 10.51
CA LEU A 35 -11.01 27.83 11.37
C LEU A 35 -9.57 27.35 11.18
N ILE A 36 -8.97 27.60 10.00
CA ILE A 36 -7.57 27.27 9.73
C ILE A 36 -6.82 28.58 9.75
N SER A 37 -5.95 28.79 10.74
CA SER A 37 -5.22 30.06 10.84
C SER A 37 -4.46 30.34 9.53
N PRO A 38 -4.43 31.60 9.06
CA PRO A 38 -3.71 31.97 7.85
C PRO A 38 -2.25 31.49 7.88
N GLY A 39 -1.63 31.49 9.06
CA GLY A 39 -0.28 30.97 9.29
C GLY A 39 -0.13 29.48 8.95
N LEU A 40 -1.10 28.62 9.27
CA LEU A 40 -1.05 27.19 8.90
C LEU A 40 -1.25 26.97 7.39
N ALA A 41 -2.00 27.86 6.72
CA ALA A 41 -2.17 27.82 5.28
C ALA A 41 -0.91 28.31 4.54
N GLU A 42 -0.19 29.25 5.14
CA GLU A 42 1.12 29.72 4.67
C GLU A 42 2.21 28.68 4.92
N GLU A 43 2.20 28.01 6.06
CA GLU A 43 3.15 26.95 6.41
C GLU A 43 3.04 25.77 5.42
N ARG A 44 1.81 25.32 5.12
CA ARG A 44 1.55 24.31 4.07
C ARG A 44 2.05 24.75 2.68
N ARG A 45 1.88 26.04 2.34
CA ARG A 45 2.37 26.58 1.06
C ARG A 45 3.89 26.70 1.02
N ARG A 46 4.53 26.94 2.17
CA ARG A 46 5.98 26.99 2.31
C ARG A 46 6.60 25.60 2.15
N PHE A 47 6.02 24.56 2.77
CA PHE A 47 6.42 23.17 2.53
C PHE A 47 6.36 22.76 1.05
N HIS A 48 5.31 23.16 0.33
CA HIS A 48 5.20 22.87 -1.11
C HIS A 48 6.14 23.69 -2.02
N ARG A 49 6.83 24.70 -1.49
CA ARG A 49 7.71 25.61 -2.24
C ARG A 49 9.12 25.67 -1.64
N ASP A 50 9.49 24.73 -0.78
CA ASP A 50 10.82 24.69 -0.19
C ASP A 50 11.84 24.16 -1.22
N PRO A 51 12.77 25.00 -1.71
CA PRO A 51 13.78 24.57 -2.67
C PRO A 51 14.88 23.71 -2.03
N VAL A 52 15.00 23.67 -0.69
CA VAL A 52 16.08 22.95 0.00
C VAL A 52 15.82 21.44 0.03
N GLU A 53 14.55 21.01 -0.03
CA GLU A 53 14.20 19.58 -0.20
C GLU A 53 14.31 19.10 -1.65
N SER A 54 14.40 20.04 -2.62
CA SER A 54 14.61 19.72 -4.04
C SER A 54 16.08 19.52 -4.44
N ASP A 55 17.02 19.54 -3.47
CA ASP A 55 18.42 19.19 -3.70
C ASP A 55 18.67 17.67 -3.80
N GLU A 56 17.63 16.82 -3.86
CA GLU A 56 17.76 15.47 -4.45
C GLU A 56 17.97 15.57 -5.98
N SER A 57 19.12 16.13 -6.37
CA SER A 57 19.59 16.24 -7.76
C SER A 57 20.68 15.21 -8.10
N ASP A 58 20.77 14.12 -7.34
CA ASP A 58 21.63 12.95 -7.66
C ASP A 58 21.00 12.01 -8.72
N VAL A 59 20.09 12.53 -9.55
CA VAL A 59 19.63 11.84 -10.75
C VAL A 59 20.18 12.60 -11.94
N ASP A 60 21.26 12.08 -12.52
CA ASP A 60 21.78 12.51 -13.81
C ASP A 60 20.67 12.32 -14.87
N GLU A 61 19.85 13.35 -15.07
CA GLU A 61 18.69 13.34 -15.99
C GLU A 61 19.11 13.13 -17.46
N ASP A 62 20.38 13.36 -17.78
CA ASP A 62 20.92 13.25 -19.13
C ASP A 62 21.24 11.80 -19.57
N ASP A 63 21.29 10.83 -18.64
CA ASP A 63 21.62 9.43 -18.94
C ASP A 63 20.43 8.46 -18.88
N THR A 64 19.24 8.94 -18.46
CA THR A 64 18.01 8.15 -18.50
C THR A 64 17.09 8.63 -19.60
N LEU A 65 17.34 8.13 -20.82
CA LEU A 65 16.35 8.12 -21.89
C LEU A 65 15.02 7.58 -21.30
N LEU A 66 14.06 8.46 -21.07
CA LEU A 66 12.72 8.19 -20.55
C LEU A 66 11.89 7.43 -21.61
N ASP A 67 12.33 6.22 -21.98
CA ASP A 67 11.80 5.49 -23.14
C ASP A 67 10.51 4.69 -22.85
N HIS A 68 9.91 4.81 -21.66
CA HIS A 68 8.96 3.79 -21.20
C HIS A 68 7.68 4.31 -20.52
N ALA A 69 7.08 5.38 -21.03
CA ALA A 69 5.68 5.69 -20.69
C ALA A 69 4.66 5.40 -21.82
N PRO A 70 4.65 4.23 -22.50
CA PRO A 70 3.54 3.92 -23.40
C PRO A 70 2.32 3.49 -22.57
N ASN A 71 1.31 4.35 -22.57
CA ASN A 71 -0.08 4.14 -22.17
C ASN A 71 -0.33 3.63 -20.72
N TRP A 72 -0.56 4.59 -19.81
CA TRP A 72 -1.03 4.42 -18.43
C TRP A 72 -2.48 3.90 -18.29
N ALA A 73 -3.22 3.68 -19.40
CA ALA A 73 -4.51 3.01 -19.34
C ALA A 73 -4.31 1.50 -19.09
N ASN A 74 -4.13 1.14 -17.81
CA ASN A 74 -4.12 -0.25 -17.36
C ASN A 74 -5.54 -0.83 -17.51
N GLY A 75 -5.82 -1.42 -18.67
CA GLY A 75 -7.00 -2.26 -18.87
C GLY A 75 -6.88 -3.60 -18.16
N VAL A 76 -7.98 -4.35 -18.06
CA VAL A 76 -8.06 -5.67 -17.39
C VAL A 76 -6.99 -6.68 -17.86
N GLN A 77 -6.51 -6.53 -19.10
CA GLN A 77 -5.47 -7.39 -19.67
C GLN A 77 -4.07 -7.06 -19.13
N ALA A 78 -3.79 -5.80 -18.76
CA ALA A 78 -2.51 -5.39 -18.18
C ALA A 78 -2.32 -6.03 -16.80
N ASP A 79 -3.37 -6.04 -15.97
CA ASP A 79 -3.35 -6.69 -14.65
C ASP A 79 -3.04 -8.19 -14.73
N ARG A 80 -3.56 -8.89 -15.75
CA ARG A 80 -3.27 -10.31 -15.95
C ARG A 80 -1.81 -10.54 -16.33
N ARG A 81 -1.26 -9.69 -17.20
CA ARG A 81 0.14 -9.79 -17.65
C ARG A 81 1.14 -9.45 -16.55
N GLN A 82 0.82 -8.50 -15.68
CA GLN A 82 1.65 -8.10 -14.52
C GLN A 82 1.52 -9.06 -13.32
N GLY A 83 0.77 -10.16 -13.44
CA GLY A 83 0.56 -11.08 -12.32
C GLY A 83 -0.28 -10.52 -11.16
N LEU A 84 -0.90 -9.34 -11.31
CA LEU A 84 -1.81 -8.74 -10.31
C LEU A 84 -3.07 -9.59 -10.08
N ARG A 85 -3.33 -10.57 -10.95
CA ARG A 85 -4.39 -11.57 -10.83
C ARG A 85 -3.78 -12.97 -10.79
N VAL A 86 -3.52 -13.46 -9.59
CA VAL A 86 -3.22 -14.87 -9.35
C VAL A 86 -4.55 -15.64 -9.49
N GLY A 87 -4.61 -16.60 -10.42
CA GLY A 87 -5.74 -17.54 -10.51
C GLY A 87 -5.92 -18.27 -9.19
N ALA A 88 -7.16 -18.60 -8.84
CA ALA A 88 -7.50 -19.31 -7.61
C ALA A 88 -6.92 -20.75 -7.64
N GLY A 89 -5.61 -20.87 -7.45
CA GLY A 89 -4.96 -22.13 -7.09
C GLY A 89 -5.26 -22.38 -5.63
N ALA A 90 -5.99 -23.45 -5.34
CA ALA A 90 -6.26 -23.90 -3.99
C ALA A 90 -4.93 -23.99 -3.22
N ALA A 91 -4.75 -23.12 -2.23
CA ALA A 91 -3.65 -23.24 -1.29
C ALA A 91 -3.89 -24.51 -0.47
N ALA A 92 -3.03 -25.52 -0.67
CA ALA A 92 -3.01 -26.71 0.17
C ALA A 92 -2.83 -26.27 1.64
N ALA A 93 -3.50 -26.97 2.56
CA ALA A 93 -3.46 -26.69 4.00
C ALA A 93 -2.05 -26.92 4.56
N ALA A 94 -1.22 -25.88 4.47
CA ALA A 94 0.06 -25.78 5.15
C ALA A 94 -0.18 -25.50 6.65
N PRO A 95 0.80 -25.79 7.54
CA PRO A 95 0.70 -25.43 8.95
C PRO A 95 0.30 -23.95 9.08
N GLY A 96 -0.82 -23.72 9.78
CA GLY A 96 -1.45 -22.41 9.83
C GLY A 96 -0.54 -21.38 10.47
N ILE A 97 -0.54 -20.17 9.93
CA ILE A 97 0.08 -19.01 10.58
C ILE A 97 -0.57 -18.87 11.95
N VAL A 98 0.19 -19.11 13.02
CA VAL A 98 -0.29 -18.91 14.40
C VAL A 98 -0.16 -17.46 14.78
N ASP A 99 -1.24 -16.90 15.32
CA ASP A 99 -1.29 -15.51 15.72
C ASP A 99 -0.67 -15.32 17.12
N ASN A 100 0.65 -15.13 17.17
CA ASN A 100 1.42 -15.08 18.42
C ASN A 100 1.66 -13.65 18.97
N GLY A 101 0.99 -12.62 18.43
CA GLY A 101 1.23 -11.23 18.84
C GLY A 101 2.53 -10.59 18.32
N GLU A 102 3.36 -11.36 17.62
CA GLU A 102 4.65 -10.91 17.07
C GLU A 102 4.49 -9.81 16.01
N GLU A 103 5.51 -8.95 15.90
CA GLU A 103 5.68 -8.00 14.80
C GLU A 103 5.58 -8.72 13.45
N CYS A 104 4.81 -8.13 12.53
CA CYS A 104 4.63 -8.65 11.19
C CYS A 104 5.41 -7.80 10.18
N LYS A 105 5.95 -8.45 9.15
CA LYS A 105 6.66 -7.78 8.07
C LYS A 105 6.39 -8.44 6.73
N LEU A 106 6.57 -7.67 5.66
CA LEU A 106 6.59 -8.12 4.28
C LEU A 106 8.02 -7.96 3.75
N VAL A 107 8.58 -9.02 3.17
CA VAL A 107 9.89 -8.95 2.51
C VAL A 107 9.71 -9.00 1.00
N LEU A 108 10.40 -8.11 0.30
CA LEU A 108 10.38 -7.92 -1.14
C LEU A 108 11.74 -8.39 -1.68
N VAL A 109 11.76 -9.58 -2.25
CA VAL A 109 12.96 -10.22 -2.80
C VAL A 109 13.08 -9.82 -4.26
N VAL A 110 14.08 -8.98 -4.56
CA VAL A 110 14.28 -8.37 -5.88
C VAL A 110 15.41 -9.08 -6.62
N ARG A 111 15.19 -9.40 -7.89
CA ARG A 111 16.24 -9.89 -8.77
C ARG A 111 17.12 -8.76 -9.29
N THR A 112 18.39 -8.76 -8.90
CA THR A 112 19.36 -7.75 -9.32
C THR A 112 20.11 -8.13 -10.60
N ASP A 113 20.05 -9.40 -11.01
CA ASP A 113 20.64 -9.90 -12.26
C ASP A 113 19.97 -9.31 -13.52
N LEU A 114 18.76 -8.78 -13.37
CA LEU A 114 17.97 -8.21 -14.44
C LEU A 114 18.33 -6.76 -14.81
N GLY A 115 19.24 -6.10 -14.08
CA GLY A 115 19.65 -4.72 -14.35
C GLY A 115 18.50 -3.70 -14.28
N MET A 116 17.48 -3.94 -13.44
CA MET A 116 16.36 -3.01 -13.30
C MET A 116 16.80 -1.64 -12.78
N THR A 117 16.28 -0.57 -13.39
CA THR A 117 16.45 0.80 -12.87
C THR A 117 15.72 0.97 -11.52
N LYS A 118 16.16 1.94 -10.70
CA LYS A 118 15.59 2.22 -9.38
C LYS A 118 14.06 2.40 -9.43
N GLY A 119 13.56 3.20 -10.39
CA GLY A 119 12.12 3.43 -10.57
C GLY A 119 11.34 2.16 -10.93
N LYS A 120 11.93 1.28 -11.76
CA LYS A 120 11.31 0.00 -12.11
C LYS A 120 11.26 -0.93 -10.91
N ILE A 121 12.32 -1.01 -10.12
CA ILE A 121 12.34 -1.81 -8.88
C ILE A 121 11.22 -1.36 -7.94
N ALA A 122 11.07 -0.04 -7.73
CA ALA A 122 10.04 0.52 -6.86
C ALA A 122 8.61 0.16 -7.34
N ALA A 123 8.35 0.25 -8.65
CA ALA A 123 7.07 -0.15 -9.23
C ALA A 123 6.79 -1.66 -9.02
N GLN A 124 7.77 -2.52 -9.31
CA GLN A 124 7.63 -3.97 -9.16
C GLN A 124 7.44 -4.39 -7.69
N CYS A 125 8.15 -3.75 -6.77
CA CYS A 125 7.97 -3.92 -5.32
C CYS A 125 6.56 -3.52 -4.86
N SER A 126 6.02 -2.44 -5.42
CA SER A 126 4.65 -1.99 -5.15
C SER A 126 3.61 -3.01 -5.66
N HIS A 127 3.82 -3.57 -6.85
CA HIS A 127 3.00 -4.66 -7.38
C HIS A 127 3.03 -5.91 -6.49
N ALA A 128 4.23 -6.33 -6.04
CA ALA A 128 4.41 -7.49 -5.17
C ALA A 128 3.68 -7.31 -3.83
N THR A 129 3.78 -6.11 -3.25
CA THR A 129 3.06 -5.74 -2.04
C THR A 129 1.56 -5.86 -2.22
N LEU A 130 1.01 -5.29 -3.28
CA LEU A 130 -0.43 -5.33 -3.54
C LEU A 130 -0.93 -6.75 -3.82
N ALA A 131 -0.13 -7.58 -4.50
CA ALA A 131 -0.45 -8.98 -4.75
C ALA A 131 -0.55 -9.77 -3.43
N CYS A 132 0.44 -9.62 -2.55
CA CYS A 132 0.45 -10.25 -1.23
C CYS A 132 -0.74 -9.79 -0.36
N PHE A 133 -0.99 -8.47 -0.34
CA PHE A 133 -2.14 -7.90 0.35
C PHE A 133 -3.45 -8.50 -0.14
N LYS A 134 -3.68 -8.53 -1.47
CA LYS A 134 -4.89 -9.09 -2.08
C LYS A 134 -5.06 -10.58 -1.81
N ALA A 135 -3.96 -11.33 -1.74
CA ALA A 135 -4.00 -12.75 -1.42
C ALA A 135 -4.52 -12.98 0.01
N LEU A 136 -4.00 -12.23 0.98
CA LEU A 136 -4.44 -12.31 2.38
C LEU A 136 -5.82 -11.69 2.60
N SER A 137 -6.16 -10.63 1.88
CA SER A 137 -7.42 -9.91 2.09
C SER A 137 -8.67 -10.68 1.63
N ARG A 138 -8.49 -11.73 0.82
CA ARG A 138 -9.55 -12.65 0.41
C ARG A 138 -9.81 -13.76 1.44
N ALA A 139 -8.94 -13.93 2.44
CA ALA A 139 -9.14 -14.91 3.50
C ALA A 139 -10.37 -14.56 4.35
N ALA A 140 -10.97 -15.59 4.98
CA ALA A 140 -12.14 -15.41 5.84
C ALA A 140 -11.86 -14.41 6.99
N PRO A 141 -12.85 -13.59 7.42
CA PRO A 141 -12.65 -12.56 8.44
C PRO A 141 -11.96 -13.04 9.73
N ASP A 142 -12.32 -14.24 10.19
CA ASP A 142 -11.80 -14.82 11.45
C ASP A 142 -10.54 -15.68 11.26
N SER A 143 -10.04 -15.79 10.03
CA SER A 143 -8.87 -16.59 9.72
C SER A 143 -7.59 -16.00 10.33
N PRO A 144 -6.60 -16.83 10.71
CA PRO A 144 -5.31 -16.32 11.18
C PRO A 144 -4.62 -15.39 10.17
N GLN A 145 -4.77 -15.66 8.88
CA GLN A 145 -4.27 -14.82 7.78
C GLN A 145 -4.83 -13.39 7.86
N ARG A 146 -6.13 -13.25 8.13
CA ARG A 146 -6.77 -11.94 8.24
C ARG A 146 -6.31 -11.19 9.50
N LYS A 147 -6.10 -11.89 10.61
CA LYS A 147 -5.57 -11.29 11.86
C LYS A 147 -4.14 -10.77 11.66
N VAL A 148 -3.29 -11.55 11.01
CA VAL A 148 -1.91 -11.18 10.66
C VAL A 148 -1.90 -9.97 9.73
N LEU A 149 -2.74 -9.96 8.70
CA LEU A 149 -2.89 -8.81 7.81
C LEU A 149 -3.32 -7.56 8.58
N SER A 150 -4.36 -7.65 9.41
CA SER A 150 -4.84 -6.53 10.21
C SER A 150 -3.79 -6.02 11.19
N ARG A 151 -2.98 -6.90 11.78
CA ARG A 151 -1.85 -6.49 12.63
C ARG A 151 -0.82 -5.72 11.82
N TRP A 152 -0.38 -6.27 10.69
CA TRP A 152 0.60 -5.60 9.84
C TRP A 152 0.11 -4.21 9.42
N GLU A 153 -1.18 -4.06 9.08
CA GLU A 153 -1.80 -2.77 8.79
C GLU A 153 -1.76 -1.79 9.97
N LYS A 154 -2.00 -2.27 11.20
CA LYS A 154 -1.99 -1.46 12.43
C LYS A 154 -0.59 -1.11 12.93
N LEU A 155 0.41 -1.93 12.60
CA LEU A 155 1.80 -1.79 13.07
C LEU A 155 2.72 -1.20 12.00
N GLY A 156 2.22 -0.26 11.19
CA GLY A 156 3.04 0.54 10.28
C GLY A 156 3.43 -0.15 8.96
N GLN A 157 2.92 -1.36 8.69
CA GLN A 157 3.06 -2.04 7.40
C GLN A 157 4.51 -2.21 6.95
N ALA A 158 5.38 -2.69 7.84
CA ALA A 158 6.81 -2.85 7.57
C ALA A 158 7.08 -3.64 6.28
N LYS A 159 7.90 -3.06 5.40
CA LYS A 159 8.36 -3.63 4.12
C LYS A 159 9.88 -3.57 4.07
N ILE A 160 10.53 -4.68 3.72
CA ILE A 160 11.98 -4.77 3.65
C ILE A 160 12.36 -5.28 2.27
N ALA A 161 13.18 -4.53 1.54
CA ALA A 161 13.71 -4.95 0.25
C ALA A 161 15.05 -5.70 0.43
N VAL A 162 15.14 -6.89 -0.16
CA VAL A 162 16.32 -7.75 -0.18
C VAL A 162 16.62 -8.18 -1.60
N GLN A 163 17.83 -8.65 -1.86
CA GLN A 163 18.29 -9.01 -3.21
C GLN A 163 18.61 -10.50 -3.36
N VAL A 164 18.38 -11.00 -4.57
CA VAL A 164 18.82 -12.30 -5.08
C VAL A 164 19.39 -12.14 -6.49
N LYS A 165 20.27 -13.07 -6.90
CA LYS A 165 20.99 -12.97 -8.18
C LYS A 165 20.43 -13.89 -9.27
N GLY A 166 19.36 -14.62 -9.02
CA GLY A 166 18.84 -15.55 -10.00
C GLY A 166 17.38 -15.94 -9.78
N GLN A 167 16.76 -16.39 -10.87
CA GLN A 167 15.38 -16.87 -10.85
C GLN A 167 15.19 -18.13 -10.02
N ASP A 168 16.15 -19.06 -10.07
CA ASP A 168 16.03 -20.35 -9.39
C ASP A 168 16.03 -20.19 -7.87
N GLU A 169 16.92 -19.32 -7.34
CA GLU A 169 16.96 -18.93 -5.94
C GLU A 169 15.63 -18.31 -5.49
N MET A 170 15.07 -17.39 -6.28
CA MET A 170 13.76 -16.80 -6.03
C MET A 170 12.64 -17.86 -5.97
N LEU A 171 12.63 -18.80 -6.92
CA LEU A 171 11.63 -19.87 -6.98
C LEU A 171 11.76 -20.85 -5.81
N GLU A 172 12.98 -21.11 -5.36
CA GLU A 172 13.24 -21.90 -4.15
C GLU A 172 12.71 -21.22 -2.89
N LEU A 173 13.00 -19.93 -2.72
CA LEU A 173 12.45 -19.13 -1.62
C LEU A 173 10.92 -19.13 -1.62
N ARG A 174 10.29 -18.99 -2.80
CA ARG A 174 8.84 -19.08 -2.94
C ARG A 174 8.31 -20.45 -2.49
N ARG A 175 8.96 -21.53 -2.90
CA ARG A 175 8.56 -22.90 -2.53
C ARG A 175 8.66 -23.10 -1.02
N ARG A 176 9.77 -22.65 -0.41
CA ARG A 176 10.01 -22.72 1.03
C ARG A 176 8.97 -21.91 1.81
N ALA A 177 8.69 -20.68 1.38
CA ALA A 177 7.66 -19.83 1.99
C ALA A 177 6.27 -20.49 1.96
N ARG A 178 5.87 -21.04 0.81
CA ARG A 178 4.58 -21.74 0.67
C ARG A 178 4.52 -23.01 1.51
N ALA A 179 5.61 -23.75 1.63
CA ALA A 179 5.69 -24.93 2.50
C ALA A 179 5.47 -24.58 3.98
N LEU A 180 5.88 -23.38 4.40
CA LEU A 180 5.64 -22.82 5.74
C LEU A 180 4.26 -22.14 5.88
N GLY A 181 3.40 -22.19 4.85
CA GLY A 181 2.08 -21.58 4.87
C GLY A 181 2.07 -20.06 4.71
N LEU A 182 3.20 -19.47 4.28
CA LEU A 182 3.32 -18.03 4.05
C LEU A 182 2.76 -17.65 2.67
N THR A 183 2.16 -16.46 2.60
CA THR A 183 1.85 -15.82 1.32
C THR A 183 3.15 -15.51 0.58
N ALA A 184 3.24 -15.98 -0.66
CA ALA A 184 4.42 -15.84 -1.49
C ALA A 184 4.02 -15.63 -2.96
N GLU A 185 4.03 -14.36 -3.39
CA GLU A 185 3.56 -13.93 -4.71
C GLU A 185 4.70 -13.36 -5.55
N VAL A 186 4.79 -13.83 -6.78
CA VAL A 186 5.83 -13.42 -7.74
C VAL A 186 5.21 -12.50 -8.77
N ILE A 187 5.87 -11.38 -9.02
CA ILE A 187 5.52 -10.44 -10.09
C ILE A 187 6.32 -10.77 -11.34
N GLN A 188 5.64 -10.65 -12.47
CA GLN A 188 6.22 -10.80 -13.79
C GLN A 188 6.17 -9.47 -14.51
N ASP A 189 7.25 -9.14 -15.22
CA ASP A 189 7.25 -7.95 -16.05
C ASP A 189 6.36 -8.16 -17.27
N ALA A 190 5.49 -7.18 -17.54
CA ALA A 190 4.55 -7.24 -18.66
C ALA A 190 5.19 -6.94 -20.02
N GLY A 191 6.51 -6.71 -20.06
CA GLY A 191 7.28 -6.51 -21.30
C GLY A 191 7.12 -5.11 -21.90
N ARG A 192 6.97 -4.07 -21.06
CA ARG A 192 6.93 -2.66 -21.51
C ARG A 192 8.28 -1.95 -21.41
N THR A 193 9.36 -2.71 -21.19
CA THR A 193 10.70 -2.19 -20.90
C THR A 193 11.77 -3.16 -21.42
N GLN A 194 13.04 -2.82 -21.25
CA GLN A 194 14.23 -3.59 -21.68
C GLN A 194 14.39 -5.02 -21.14
N ILE A 195 13.52 -5.48 -20.22
CA ILE A 195 13.54 -6.86 -19.70
C ILE A 195 12.63 -7.74 -20.55
N GLU A 196 13.07 -8.98 -20.80
CA GLU A 196 12.28 -9.98 -21.52
C GLU A 196 10.89 -10.17 -20.88
N ALA A 197 9.85 -10.08 -21.70
CA ALA A 197 8.47 -10.21 -21.25
C ALA A 197 8.24 -11.54 -20.51
N GLY A 198 7.58 -11.48 -19.35
CA GLY A 198 7.33 -12.66 -18.51
C GLY A 198 8.45 -13.00 -17.51
N SER A 199 9.56 -12.26 -17.53
CA SER A 199 10.61 -12.38 -16.51
C SER A 199 10.05 -12.16 -15.11
N MET A 200 10.35 -13.07 -14.19
CA MET A 200 10.02 -12.91 -12.78
C MET A 200 10.94 -11.87 -12.16
N THR A 201 10.39 -10.78 -11.63
CA THR A 201 11.15 -9.60 -11.17
C THR A 201 11.30 -9.55 -9.66
N VAL A 202 10.17 -9.65 -8.94
CA VAL A 202 10.10 -9.49 -7.48
C VAL A 202 9.20 -10.56 -6.88
N LEU A 203 9.66 -11.17 -5.79
CA LEU A 203 8.87 -12.07 -4.94
C LEU A 203 8.52 -11.33 -3.64
N GLY A 204 7.23 -11.20 -3.34
CA GLY A 204 6.76 -10.79 -2.02
C GLY A 204 6.59 -12.00 -1.11
N VAL A 205 7.11 -11.93 0.13
CA VAL A 205 6.98 -12.96 1.17
C VAL A 205 6.36 -12.35 2.43
N GLY A 206 5.18 -12.84 2.81
CA GLY A 206 4.33 -12.26 3.86
C GLY A 206 3.23 -11.37 3.27
N PRO A 207 2.67 -10.40 4.03
CA PRO A 207 2.93 -10.11 5.44
C PRO A 207 2.75 -11.31 6.38
N ALA A 208 3.69 -11.51 7.28
CA ALA A 208 3.64 -12.60 8.26
C ALA A 208 4.50 -12.27 9.51
N PRO A 209 4.35 -13.03 10.62
CA PRO A 209 5.21 -12.90 11.79
C PRO A 209 6.70 -12.93 11.42
N LYS A 210 7.48 -12.01 12.00
CA LYS A 210 8.88 -11.78 11.66
C LYS A 210 9.70 -13.07 11.69
N SER A 211 9.55 -13.88 12.73
CA SER A 211 10.24 -15.16 12.93
C SER A 211 10.02 -16.15 11.77
N LEU A 212 8.80 -16.25 11.23
CA LEU A 212 8.49 -17.13 10.11
C LEU A 212 9.07 -16.60 8.80
N VAL A 213 9.00 -15.29 8.58
CA VAL A 213 9.58 -14.66 7.38
C VAL A 213 11.11 -14.81 7.38
N ASP A 214 11.76 -14.63 8.54
CA ASP A 214 13.21 -14.74 8.67
C ASP A 214 13.76 -16.15 8.43
N GLN A 215 12.96 -17.19 8.68
CA GLN A 215 13.32 -18.56 8.28
C GLN A 215 13.50 -18.71 6.77
N VAL A 216 12.85 -17.87 5.96
CA VAL A 216 12.95 -17.89 4.50
C VAL A 216 13.99 -16.90 4.03
N THR A 217 13.93 -15.65 4.48
CA THR A 217 14.66 -14.53 3.86
C THR A 217 15.77 -13.94 4.74
N GLY A 218 15.96 -14.41 5.98
CA GLY A 218 16.86 -13.77 6.95
C GLY A 218 18.35 -13.80 6.59
N HIS A 219 18.75 -14.67 5.66
CA HIS A 219 20.13 -14.77 5.16
C HIS A 219 20.40 -13.89 3.93
N LEU A 220 19.36 -13.29 3.35
CA LEU A 220 19.47 -12.48 2.15
C LEU A 220 20.01 -11.08 2.51
N LYS A 221 20.76 -10.50 1.57
CA LYS A 221 21.31 -9.14 1.72
C LYS A 221 20.21 -8.11 1.43
N LEU A 222 20.30 -6.97 2.10
CA LEU A 222 19.49 -5.80 1.73
C LEU A 222 19.79 -5.39 0.28
N LEU A 223 18.76 -4.92 -0.42
CA LEU A 223 18.83 -4.46 -1.81
C LEU A 223 19.71 -3.21 -1.92
#